data_AF-A0A2G9SMV9-F1
#
_entry.id   AF-A0A2G9SMV9-F1
#
_cell.length_a   1.000
_cell.length_b   1.000
_cell.length_c   1.000
_cell.angle_alpha   90.00
_cell.angle_beta   90.00
_cell.angle_gamma   90.00
#
_symmetry.space_group_name_H-M   'P 1'
#
loop_
_entity.id
_entity.type
_entity.pdbx_description
1 polymer ?
#
loop_
_entity_poly.entity_id
_entity_poly.type
_entity_poly.pdbx_seq_one_letter_code
_entity_poly.pdbx_strand_id
1 'polypeptide(L)'
;TRGFVAKAEPYSGCSEITNSENIKGRIALMHRGQCMFAEKARNVQKSGAIGGIVIDDNDGSSSDTAPLFQMAGDGKNTDDITIAMLFLFSKEGNIILDAIREYQEVEVLLSDKAKDRATIFKGKIVPNYIIDGSKYFQLTMLHFSILRDFVHWHCVPTF
;
A
#
# COMPACT_ATOMS: atom_id res chain seq x y z
N THR A 1 -5.42 0.36 9.26
CA THR A 1 -6.27 1.33 8.55
C THR A 1 -6.99 0.67 7.40
N ARG A 2 -8.32 0.80 7.29
CA ARG A 2 -9.12 0.30 6.15
C ARG A 2 -9.61 1.49 5.32
N GLY A 3 -9.57 1.42 4.00
CA GLY A 3 -10.08 2.49 3.14
C GLY A 3 -9.95 2.19 1.64
N PHE A 4 -10.63 3.00 0.83
CA PHE A 4 -10.53 2.94 -0.63
C PHE A 4 -9.23 3.56 -1.12
N VAL A 5 -8.66 3.01 -2.18
CA VAL A 5 -7.43 3.51 -2.80
C VAL A 5 -7.76 4.58 -3.83
N ALA A 6 -6.96 5.64 -3.85
CA ALA A 6 -7.01 6.67 -4.90
C ALA A 6 -5.60 7.11 -5.28
N LYS A 7 -5.38 7.33 -6.58
CA LYS A 7 -4.09 7.78 -7.10
C LYS A 7 -3.86 9.25 -6.76
N ALA A 8 -2.73 9.56 -6.15
CA ALA A 8 -2.34 10.93 -5.87
C ALA A 8 -1.91 11.66 -7.16
N GLU A 9 -2.18 12.97 -7.23
CA GLU A 9 -1.70 13.85 -8.29
C GLU A 9 -0.91 15.02 -7.69
N PRO A 10 0.38 15.19 -8.00
CA PRO A 10 1.17 14.32 -8.88
C PRO A 10 1.41 12.94 -8.28
N TYR A 11 1.60 11.94 -9.15
CA TYR A 11 1.76 10.54 -8.72
C TYR A 11 3.05 10.29 -7.91
N SER A 12 4.02 11.20 -7.99
CA SER A 12 5.21 11.15 -7.14
C SER A 12 4.89 11.50 -5.68
N GLY A 13 3.84 12.28 -5.40
CA GLY A 13 3.54 12.79 -4.06
C GLY A 13 4.60 13.73 -3.49
N CYS A 14 5.49 14.27 -4.32
CA CYS A 14 6.61 15.13 -3.88
C CYS A 14 6.29 16.63 -3.91
N SER A 15 5.05 16.99 -4.24
CA SER A 15 4.55 18.35 -4.13
C SER A 15 3.14 18.30 -3.55
N GLU A 16 2.52 19.48 -3.42
CA GLU A 16 1.12 19.58 -3.02
C GLU A 16 0.22 18.74 -3.93
N ILE A 17 -0.69 17.98 -3.32
CA ILE A 17 -1.59 17.08 -4.04
C ILE A 17 -2.77 17.88 -4.59
N THR A 18 -2.85 17.97 -5.92
CA THR A 18 -3.83 18.77 -6.65
C THR A 18 -5.22 18.14 -6.62
N ASN A 19 -5.32 16.82 -6.53
CA ASN A 19 -6.58 16.09 -6.49
C ASN A 19 -7.02 15.74 -5.06
N SER A 20 -6.85 16.67 -4.11
CA SER A 20 -7.13 16.45 -2.69
C SER A 20 -8.56 15.97 -2.41
N GLU A 21 -9.56 16.40 -3.19
CA GLU A 21 -10.95 15.91 -3.06
C GLU A 21 -11.08 14.40 -3.31
N ASN A 22 -10.29 13.86 -4.24
CA ASN A 22 -10.26 12.42 -4.54
C ASN A 22 -9.46 11.62 -3.51
N ILE A 23 -8.59 12.27 -2.72
CA ILE A 23 -7.67 11.62 -1.78
C ILE A 23 -8.20 11.68 -0.34
N LYS A 24 -9.00 12.70 0.00
CA LYS A 24 -9.54 12.89 1.34
C LYS A 24 -10.33 11.65 1.81
N GLY A 25 -9.97 11.11 2.96
CA GLY A 25 -10.60 9.90 3.52
C GLY A 25 -10.18 8.59 2.85
N ARG A 26 -9.23 8.63 1.90
CA ARG A 26 -8.77 7.47 1.11
C ARG A 26 -7.31 7.14 1.40
N ILE A 27 -6.87 5.98 0.91
CA ILE A 27 -5.49 5.53 0.91
C ILE A 27 -4.82 6.05 -0.37
N ALA A 28 -3.85 6.95 -0.22
CA ALA A 28 -3.18 7.58 -1.36
C ALA A 28 -2.16 6.62 -2.00
N LEU A 29 -2.26 6.44 -3.31
CA LEU A 29 -1.30 5.66 -4.10
C LEU A 29 -0.29 6.58 -4.79
N MET A 30 0.99 6.31 -4.59
CA MET A 30 2.12 7.07 -5.13
C MET A 30 3.19 6.12 -5.70
N HIS A 31 4.10 6.63 -6.52
CA HIS A 31 5.32 5.90 -6.90
C HIS A 31 6.54 6.34 -6.08
N ARG A 32 7.53 5.45 -6.01
CA ARG A 32 8.85 5.70 -5.44
C ARG A 32 9.67 6.63 -6.33
N GLY A 33 10.58 7.38 -5.70
CA GLY A 33 11.50 8.31 -6.38
C GLY A 33 11.15 9.78 -6.14
N GLN A 34 11.98 10.68 -6.68
CA GLN A 34 11.89 12.14 -6.64
C GLN A 34 12.07 12.80 -5.25
N CYS A 35 11.54 12.20 -4.18
CA CYS A 35 11.66 12.69 -2.81
C CYS A 35 11.59 11.53 -1.80
N MET A 36 11.84 11.83 -0.53
CA MET A 36 11.84 10.86 0.56
C MET A 36 10.42 10.42 0.95
N PHE A 37 10.30 9.25 1.58
CA PHE A 37 9.00 8.69 1.98
C PHE A 37 8.27 9.56 3.01
N ALA A 38 9.01 10.16 3.95
CA ALA A 38 8.45 11.07 4.95
C ALA A 38 7.78 12.30 4.29
N GLU A 39 8.41 12.86 3.26
CA GLU A 39 7.86 13.99 2.52
C GLU A 39 6.56 13.61 1.80
N LYS A 40 6.53 12.45 1.12
CA LYS A 40 5.32 11.91 0.50
C LYS A 40 4.18 11.76 1.50
N ALA A 41 4.49 11.19 2.67
CA ALA A 41 3.51 10.99 3.73
C ALA A 41 2.90 12.31 4.21
N ARG A 42 3.72 13.35 4.44
CA ARG A 42 3.23 14.68 4.83
C ARG A 42 2.34 15.29 3.75
N ASN A 43 2.72 15.20 2.48
CA ASN A 43 1.95 15.77 1.38
C ASN A 43 0.56 15.14 1.26
N VAL A 44 0.46 13.81 1.29
CA VAL A 44 -0.85 13.15 1.21
C VAL A 44 -1.66 13.28 2.50
N GLN A 45 -1.01 13.31 3.67
CA GLN A 45 -1.67 13.59 4.94
C GLN A 45 -2.29 14.99 4.95
N LYS A 46 -1.58 16.01 4.46
CA LYS A 46 -2.08 17.39 4.34
C LYS A 46 -3.34 17.46 3.47
N SER A 47 -3.44 16.58 2.47
CA SER A 47 -4.60 16.43 1.58
C SER A 47 -5.73 15.57 2.16
N GLY A 48 -5.59 15.10 3.40
CA GLY A 48 -6.61 14.35 4.12
C GLY A 48 -6.64 12.86 3.82
N ALA A 49 -5.57 12.29 3.25
CA ALA A 49 -5.43 10.84 3.15
C ALA A 49 -5.42 10.22 4.55
N ILE A 50 -5.95 9.00 4.68
CA ILE A 50 -5.96 8.24 5.94
C ILE A 50 -4.83 7.19 5.99
N GLY A 51 -4.07 7.07 4.90
CA GLY A 51 -2.94 6.16 4.71
C GLY A 51 -2.32 6.37 3.34
N GLY A 52 -1.17 5.74 3.10
CA GLY A 52 -0.49 5.80 1.82
C GLY A 52 0.19 4.50 1.43
N ILE A 53 0.24 4.24 0.14
CA ILE A 53 0.97 3.14 -0.48
C ILE A 53 1.93 3.73 -1.51
N VAL A 54 3.21 3.39 -1.41
CA VAL A 54 4.24 3.76 -2.37
C VAL A 54 4.65 2.52 -3.17
N ILE A 55 4.45 2.57 -4.47
CA ILE A 55 4.84 1.51 -5.40
C ILE A 55 6.26 1.77 -5.91
N ASP A 56 7.11 0.75 -5.90
CA ASP A 56 8.45 0.79 -6.47
C ASP A 56 8.46 1.19 -7.95
N ASP A 57 9.49 1.93 -8.34
CA ASP A 57 9.72 2.34 -9.73
C ASP A 57 10.58 1.35 -10.51
N ASN A 58 11.24 0.42 -9.80
CA ASN A 58 12.00 -0.65 -10.43
C ASN A 58 11.07 -1.73 -11.00
N ASP A 59 10.96 -1.79 -12.33
CA ASP A 59 10.11 -2.75 -13.00
C ASP A 59 10.55 -4.20 -12.73
N GLY A 60 9.57 -5.09 -12.53
CA GLY A 60 9.80 -6.48 -12.17
C GLY A 60 10.27 -6.75 -10.74
N SER A 61 10.48 -5.73 -9.91
CA SER A 61 10.74 -5.90 -8.47
C SER A 61 9.59 -6.63 -7.79
N SER A 62 9.94 -7.44 -6.78
CA SER A 62 8.97 -8.26 -6.03
C SER A 62 9.48 -8.59 -4.66
N SER A 63 8.53 -8.78 -3.74
CA SER A 63 8.78 -9.22 -2.37
C SER A 63 9.45 -10.59 -2.28
N ASP A 64 9.26 -11.44 -3.30
CA ASP A 64 9.89 -12.75 -3.37
C ASP A 64 11.40 -12.68 -3.68
N THR A 65 11.86 -11.60 -4.32
CA THR A 65 13.20 -11.52 -4.92
C THR A 65 14.07 -10.39 -4.39
N ALA A 66 13.46 -9.38 -3.78
CA ALA A 66 14.15 -8.19 -3.31
C ALA A 66 14.08 -8.07 -1.78
N PRO A 67 15.18 -7.68 -1.11
CA PRO A 67 15.17 -7.52 0.33
C PRO A 67 14.28 -6.35 0.74
N LEU A 68 13.65 -6.53 1.91
CA LEU A 68 13.02 -5.45 2.66
C LEU A 68 14.03 -4.32 2.94
N PHE A 69 13.61 -3.08 2.71
CA PHE A 69 14.40 -1.90 3.03
C PHE A 69 13.63 -0.96 3.93
N GLN A 70 14.36 -0.21 4.75
CA GLN A 70 13.78 0.80 5.63
C GLN A 70 13.42 2.06 4.85
N MET A 71 12.18 2.52 5.01
CA MET A 71 11.75 3.78 4.40
C MET A 71 12.54 4.93 5.04
N ALA A 72 13.34 5.62 4.22
CA ALA A 72 14.15 6.73 4.68
C ALA A 72 13.27 7.93 5.10
N GLY A 73 13.60 8.51 6.25
CA GLY A 73 13.15 9.84 6.65
C GLY A 73 13.78 10.93 5.78
N ASP A 74 13.30 12.16 5.92
CA ASP A 74 13.79 13.33 5.17
C ASP A 74 14.76 14.21 5.98
N GLY A 75 15.34 13.65 7.05
CA GLY A 75 16.21 14.39 7.99
C GLY A 75 15.47 15.36 8.91
N LYS A 76 14.13 15.39 8.86
CA LYS A 76 13.27 16.14 9.79
C LYS A 76 12.61 15.18 10.77
N ASN A 77 12.12 15.74 11.88
CA ASN A 77 11.29 14.98 12.82
C ASN A 77 10.03 14.43 12.09
N THR A 78 9.72 13.16 12.30
CA THR A 78 8.58 12.44 11.71
C THR A 78 7.37 12.35 12.65
N ASP A 79 7.40 12.95 13.83
CA ASP A 79 6.29 12.95 14.80
C ASP A 79 4.99 13.57 14.24
N ASP A 80 5.11 14.38 13.19
CA ASP A 80 3.98 14.98 12.50
C ASP A 80 3.27 14.01 11.53
N ILE A 81 3.91 12.88 11.17
CA ILE A 81 3.35 11.87 10.28
C ILE A 81 2.57 10.85 11.11
N THR A 82 1.25 10.89 10.99
CA THR A 82 0.32 10.06 11.77
C THR A 82 -0.39 8.98 10.95
N ILE A 83 -0.31 9.08 9.62
CA ILE A 83 -0.92 8.12 8.70
C ILE A 83 -0.01 6.90 8.46
N ALA A 84 -0.63 5.74 8.26
CA ALA A 84 0.10 4.52 7.94
C ALA A 84 0.64 4.56 6.50
N MET A 85 1.93 4.27 6.32
CA MET A 85 2.59 4.21 5.02
C MET A 85 3.08 2.79 4.74
N LEU A 86 2.76 2.27 3.55
CA LEU A 86 3.20 0.95 3.08
C LEU A 86 4.03 1.11 1.80
N PHE A 87 5.08 0.29 1.67
CA PHE A 87 5.81 0.14 0.43
C PHE A 87 5.43 -1.18 -0.25
N LEU A 88 5.19 -1.13 -1.56
CA LEU A 88 4.96 -2.31 -2.41
C LEU A 88 5.97 -2.31 -3.55
N PHE A 89 6.48 -3.48 -3.88
CA PHE A 89 7.25 -3.68 -5.10
C PHE A 89 6.36 -3.58 -6.35
N SER A 90 6.96 -3.44 -7.52
CA SER A 90 6.23 -3.12 -8.75
C SER A 90 5.24 -4.22 -9.15
N LYS A 91 5.60 -5.51 -9.02
CA LYS A 91 4.67 -6.62 -9.34
C LYS A 91 3.42 -6.59 -8.47
N GLU A 92 3.59 -6.38 -7.18
CA GLU A 92 2.52 -6.32 -6.18
C GLU A 92 1.69 -5.05 -6.34
N GLY A 93 2.34 -3.91 -6.59
CA GLY A 93 1.68 -2.64 -6.86
C GLY A 93 0.83 -2.67 -8.13
N ASN A 94 1.29 -3.38 -9.17
CA ASN A 94 0.55 -3.54 -10.42
C ASN A 94 -0.79 -4.24 -10.22
N ILE A 95 -0.91 -5.15 -9.25
CA ILE A 95 -2.19 -5.81 -8.94
C ILE A 95 -3.23 -4.78 -8.46
N ILE A 96 -2.82 -3.82 -7.63
CA ILE A 96 -3.69 -2.73 -7.19
C ILE A 96 -4.02 -1.79 -8.36
N LEU A 97 -3.02 -1.45 -9.18
CA LEU A 97 -3.21 -0.57 -10.32
C LEU A 97 -4.17 -1.16 -11.36
N ASP A 98 -4.05 -2.45 -11.66
CA ASP A 98 -4.95 -3.16 -12.56
C ASP A 98 -6.35 -3.27 -11.97
N ALA A 99 -6.46 -3.54 -10.66
CA ALA A 99 -7.74 -3.51 -9.97
C ALA A 99 -8.42 -2.13 -10.04
N ILE A 100 -7.68 -1.01 -9.92
CA ILE A 100 -8.26 0.34 -10.04
C ILE A 100 -8.68 0.64 -11.49
N ARG A 101 -8.01 0.07 -12.48
CA ARG A 101 -8.38 0.23 -13.91
C ARG A 101 -9.65 -0.54 -14.24
N GLU A 102 -9.80 -1.73 -13.67
CA GLU A 102 -10.91 -2.64 -13.95
C GLU A 102 -12.13 -2.37 -13.06
N TYR A 103 -11.92 -1.92 -11.82
CA TYR A 103 -12.95 -1.63 -10.83
C TYR A 103 -12.97 -0.17 -10.45
N GLN A 104 -14.18 0.36 -10.31
CA GLN A 104 -14.38 1.78 -9.99
C GLN A 104 -13.96 2.13 -8.56
N GLU A 105 -13.96 1.16 -7.64
CA GLU A 105 -13.52 1.33 -6.25
C GLU A 105 -12.79 0.09 -5.73
N VAL A 106 -11.57 0.28 -5.22
CA VAL A 106 -10.73 -0.78 -4.62
C VAL A 106 -10.51 -0.46 -3.16
N GLU A 107 -10.95 -1.35 -2.26
CA GLU A 107 -10.75 -1.21 -0.82
C GLU A 107 -9.57 -2.05 -0.33
N VAL A 108 -8.74 -1.49 0.54
CA VAL A 108 -7.58 -2.16 1.15
C VAL A 108 -7.57 -2.05 2.67
N LEU A 109 -6.87 -2.98 3.32
CA LEU A 109 -6.60 -2.98 4.75
C LEU A 109 -5.09 -2.95 4.99
N LEU A 110 -4.59 -1.86 5.58
CA LEU A 110 -3.24 -1.74 6.09
C LEU A 110 -3.20 -2.25 7.54
N SER A 111 -2.34 -3.22 7.85
CA SER A 111 -2.19 -3.77 9.20
C SER A 111 -0.75 -4.18 9.50
N ASP A 112 -0.31 -3.96 10.74
CA ASP A 112 1.02 -4.30 11.25
C ASP A 112 1.22 -5.81 11.49
N LYS A 113 0.20 -6.63 11.29
CA LYS A 113 0.26 -8.08 11.47
C LYS A 113 -0.10 -8.78 10.17
N ALA A 114 0.86 -9.50 9.61
CA ALA A 114 0.59 -10.63 8.72
C ALA A 114 -0.14 -11.71 9.54
N LYS A 115 -1.45 -11.56 9.72
CA LYS A 115 -2.26 -12.55 10.45
C LYS A 115 -2.40 -13.79 9.57
N ASP A 116 -2.07 -14.95 10.12
CA ASP A 116 -2.27 -16.25 9.50
C ASP A 116 -3.62 -16.33 8.78
N ARG A 117 -3.56 -16.60 7.48
CA ARG A 117 -4.67 -16.94 6.58
C ARG A 117 -5.77 -17.78 7.27
N ALA A 118 -5.41 -18.78 8.07
CA ALA A 118 -6.34 -19.66 8.78
C ALA A 118 -7.19 -18.95 9.87
N THR A 119 -6.67 -17.86 10.46
CA THR A 119 -7.37 -17.11 11.51
C THR A 119 -8.40 -16.15 10.91
N ILE A 120 -8.17 -15.67 9.68
CA ILE A 120 -9.10 -14.78 8.95
C ILE A 120 -10.33 -15.55 8.44
N PHE A 121 -10.17 -16.85 8.12
CA PHE A 121 -11.26 -17.70 7.60
C PHE A 121 -11.85 -18.68 8.62
N LYS A 122 -11.50 -18.57 9.91
CA LYS A 122 -12.02 -19.46 10.95
C LYS A 122 -13.54 -19.28 11.08
N GLY A 123 -14.30 -20.24 10.55
CA GLY A 123 -15.77 -20.26 10.58
C GLY A 123 -16.49 -19.87 9.27
N LYS A 124 -15.77 -19.62 8.17
CA LYS A 124 -16.38 -19.41 6.85
C LYS A 124 -16.17 -20.65 5.97
N ILE A 125 -17.26 -21.20 5.44
CA ILE A 125 -17.23 -22.32 4.48
C ILE A 125 -16.49 -21.83 3.23
N VAL A 126 -15.34 -22.42 2.93
CA VAL A 126 -14.54 -22.14 1.75
C VAL A 126 -14.88 -23.16 0.66
N PRO A 127 -15.44 -22.75 -0.50
CA PRO A 127 -15.71 -23.64 -1.62
C PRO A 127 -14.41 -24.18 -2.25
N ASN A 128 -14.44 -25.42 -2.75
CA ASN A 128 -13.30 -26.13 -3.36
C ASN A 128 -12.61 -25.40 -4.54
N TYR A 129 -13.16 -24.31 -5.06
CA TYR A 129 -12.55 -23.48 -6.11
C TYR A 129 -11.30 -22.71 -5.64
N ILE A 130 -11.03 -22.68 -4.33
CA ILE A 130 -9.87 -21.97 -3.75
C ILE A 130 -8.56 -22.78 -3.84
N ILE A 131 -8.60 -24.07 -4.21
CA ILE A 131 -7.44 -24.97 -4.11
C ILE A 131 -6.60 -25.03 -5.41
N ASP A 132 -7.13 -24.66 -6.58
CA ASP A 132 -6.39 -24.80 -7.85
C ASP A 132 -5.79 -23.46 -8.32
N GLY A 133 -4.47 -23.34 -8.16
CA GLY A 133 -3.65 -22.17 -8.47
C GLY A 133 -3.38 -21.96 -9.96
N SER A 134 -4.36 -22.17 -10.83
CA SER A 134 -4.16 -21.97 -12.26
C SER A 134 -5.42 -21.43 -12.96
N LYS A 135 -5.28 -20.21 -13.50
CA LYS A 135 -6.23 -19.44 -14.35
C LYS A 135 -7.25 -18.57 -13.61
N TYR A 136 -6.97 -17.27 -13.68
CA TYR A 136 -7.88 -16.12 -13.76
C TYR A 136 -9.21 -16.15 -12.98
N PHE A 137 -9.37 -15.09 -12.19
CA PHE A 137 -10.66 -14.48 -11.82
C PHE A 137 -11.46 -15.17 -10.71
N GLN A 138 -11.54 -14.53 -9.53
CA GLN A 138 -12.79 -13.89 -9.06
C GLN A 138 -12.57 -13.06 -7.77
N LEU A 139 -12.01 -11.85 -7.93
CA LEU A 139 -12.60 -10.56 -7.52
C LEU A 139 -13.17 -10.27 -6.12
N THR A 140 -13.13 -11.19 -5.17
CA THR A 140 -13.65 -10.96 -3.82
C THR A 140 -12.62 -11.24 -2.73
N MET A 141 -11.41 -11.62 -3.12
CA MET A 141 -10.32 -11.95 -2.22
C MET A 141 -9.00 -11.33 -2.68
N LEU A 142 -8.92 -10.00 -2.63
CA LEU A 142 -7.64 -9.31 -2.35
C LEU A 142 -7.34 -9.41 -0.84
N HIS A 143 -7.50 -10.61 -0.26
CA HIS A 143 -6.92 -10.93 1.03
C HIS A 143 -5.53 -11.53 0.75
N PHE A 144 -4.56 -10.63 0.69
CA PHE A 144 -3.22 -10.84 1.22
C PHE A 144 -2.67 -12.27 1.08
N SER A 145 -2.37 -12.67 -0.16
CA SER A 145 -1.39 -13.76 -0.40
C SER A 145 0.00 -13.21 -0.77
N ILE A 146 0.19 -11.89 -0.65
CA ILE A 146 1.44 -11.19 -0.96
C ILE A 146 2.25 -10.82 0.29
N LEU A 147 1.65 -10.80 1.48
CA LEU A 147 2.41 -10.60 2.72
C LEU A 147 2.89 -11.95 3.24
N ARG A 148 3.83 -12.58 2.52
CA ARG A 148 4.50 -13.75 3.08
C ARG A 148 5.54 -13.36 4.13
N ASP A 149 6.03 -12.12 4.17
CA ASP A 149 7.06 -11.72 5.15
C ASP A 149 7.09 -10.22 5.58
N PHE A 150 6.01 -9.45 5.41
CA PHE A 150 6.14 -7.98 5.43
C PHE A 150 5.42 -7.27 6.59
N VAL A 151 6.16 -6.30 7.14
CA VAL A 151 5.77 -5.18 8.03
C VAL A 151 5.98 -5.41 9.54
N HIS A 152 7.23 -5.20 9.96
CA HIS A 152 7.54 -4.54 11.23
C HIS A 152 8.11 -3.17 10.86
N TRP A 153 7.37 -2.07 11.07
CA TRP A 153 7.85 -0.73 10.78
C TRP A 153 7.54 0.23 11.92
N HIS A 154 8.59 0.66 12.61
CA HIS A 154 8.63 1.90 13.35
C HIS A 154 9.52 2.86 12.54
N CYS A 155 9.07 4.10 12.30
CA CYS A 155 10.00 5.17 11.94
C CYS A 155 10.98 5.32 13.11
N VAL A 156 12.22 4.86 12.94
CA VAL A 156 13.27 5.07 13.93
C VAL A 156 13.86 6.45 13.67
N PRO A 157 13.88 7.36 14.66
CA PRO A 157 14.58 8.63 14.52
C PRO A 157 16.07 8.36 14.34
N THR A 158 16.65 8.84 13.23
CA THR A 158 18.10 8.87 13.05
C THR A 158 18.67 9.92 14.00
N PHE A 159 19.44 9.48 15.01
CA PHE A 159 20.34 10.32 15.78
C PHE A 159 21.54 10.75 14.93
#